data_AF-A0A1X2IQ07-F1
#
_entry.id   AF-A0A1X2IQ07-F1
#
_cell.length_a   1.000
_cell.length_b   1.000
_cell.length_c   1.000
_cell.angle_alpha   90.00
_cell.angle_beta   90.00
_cell.angle_gamma   90.00
#
_symmetry.space_group_name_H-M   'P 1'
#
loop_
_entity.id
_entity.type
_entity.pdbx_description
1 polymer ?
#
loop_
_entity_poly.entity_id
_entity_poly.type
_entity_poly.pdbx_seq_one_letter_code
_entity_poly.pdbx_strand_id
1 'polypeptide(L)'
;MIWSVLFSLIVYIPAGLLALSTLAKSRTLPWYILTSIPFIFALGGALASFIIGSIIGVALAFVYSTGFFVMNTWIPFLWALIHILVVVVGGYSTITAIL
;
A
#
# COMPACT_ATOMS: atom_id res chain seq x y z
N MET A 1 -3.22 -2.15 11.66
CA MET A 1 -3.80 -0.97 10.98
C MET A 1 -2.80 0.14 10.70
N ILE A 2 -2.28 0.85 11.71
CA ILE A 2 -1.50 2.09 11.48
C ILE A 2 -0.27 1.87 10.58
N TRP A 3 0.51 0.81 10.86
CA TRP A 3 1.71 0.47 10.09
C TRP A 3 1.39 0.12 8.64
N SER A 4 0.31 -0.63 8.39
CA SER A 4 -0.14 -1.01 7.04
C SER A 4 -0.49 0.22 6.21
N VAL A 5 -1.17 1.21 6.79
CA VAL A 5 -1.52 2.45 6.10
C VAL A 5 -0.27 3.32 5.85
N LEU A 6 0.64 3.41 6.82
CA LEU A 6 1.89 4.17 6.66
C LEU A 6 2.77 3.61 5.54
N PHE A 7 3.04 2.31 5.55
CA PHE A 7 3.83 1.67 4.50
C PHE A 7 3.17 1.79 3.12
N SER A 8 1.84 1.69 3.07
CA SER A 8 1.08 1.91 1.85
C SER A 8 1.27 3.33 1.33
N LEU A 9 1.05 4.37 2.15
CA LEU A 9 1.20 5.76 1.70
C LEU A 9 2.63 6.04 1.21
N ILE A 10 3.64 5.51 1.90
CA ILE A 10 5.05 5.67 1.54
C ILE A 10 5.35 5.08 0.15
N VAL A 11 4.67 4.02 -0.27
CA VAL A 11 4.91 3.38 -1.58
C VAL A 11 4.00 3.94 -2.67
N TYR A 12 2.70 4.11 -2.39
CA TYR A 12 1.73 4.56 -3.39
C TYR A 12 1.87 6.06 -3.74
N ILE A 13 2.35 6.93 -2.82
CA ILE A 13 2.57 8.35 -3.14
C ILE A 13 3.71 8.53 -4.15
N PRO A 14 4.94 8.02 -3.93
CA PRO A 14 5.99 8.08 -4.94
C PRO A 14 5.59 7.40 -6.25
N ALA A 15 4.89 6.26 -6.21
CA ALA A 15 4.38 5.61 -7.41
C ALA A 15 3.42 6.53 -8.20
N GLY A 16 2.51 7.22 -7.50
CA GLY A 16 1.60 8.20 -8.12
C GLY A 16 2.33 9.41 -8.70
N LEU A 17 3.38 9.90 -8.03
CA LEU A 17 4.22 10.99 -8.54
C LEU A 17 5.04 10.58 -9.77
N LEU A 18 5.57 9.37 -9.78
CA LEU A 18 6.27 8.81 -10.94
C LEU A 18 5.31 8.62 -12.12
N ALA A 19 4.09 8.12 -11.87
CA ALA A 19 3.04 8.03 -12.88
C ALA A 19 2.69 9.41 -13.44
N LEU A 20 2.55 10.43 -12.59
CA LEU A 20 2.34 11.82 -13.02
C LEU A 20 3.48 12.30 -13.93
N SER A 21 4.74 12.10 -13.53
CA SER A 21 5.91 12.57 -14.28
C SER A 21 6.06 11.92 -15.66
N THR A 22 5.78 10.63 -15.77
CA THR A 22 5.86 9.88 -17.03
C THR A 22 4.76 10.29 -18.00
N LEU A 23 3.52 10.46 -17.51
CA LEU A 23 2.40 10.97 -18.32
C LEU A 23 2.54 12.45 -18.68
N ALA A 24 3.09 13.28 -17.80
CA ALA A 24 3.34 14.70 -18.05
C ALA A 24 4.31 14.91 -19.21
N LYS A 25 5.31 14.04 -19.32
CA LYS A 25 6.26 14.06 -20.43
C LYS A 25 5.62 13.70 -21.77
N SER A 26 4.60 12.84 -21.77
CA SER A 26 3.91 12.38 -22.97
C SER A 26 2.89 13.38 -23.54
N ARG A 27 2.48 14.41 -22.77
CA ARG A 27 1.47 15.44 -23.14
C ARG A 27 0.14 14.91 -23.70
N THR A 28 -0.22 13.67 -23.41
CA THR A 28 -1.41 13.01 -23.98
C THR A 28 -2.72 13.41 -23.29
N LEU A 29 -2.67 13.97 -22.08
CA LEU A 29 -3.85 14.22 -21.25
C LEU A 29 -3.89 15.66 -20.72
N PRO A 30 -5.09 16.21 -20.50
CA PRO A 30 -5.26 17.53 -19.92
C PRO A 30 -4.79 17.58 -18.46
N TRP A 31 -4.28 18.74 -18.05
CA TRP A 31 -3.58 18.92 -16.77
C TRP A 31 -4.41 18.56 -15.54
N TYR A 32 -5.73 18.77 -15.59
CA TYR A 32 -6.65 18.42 -14.50
C TYR A 32 -6.72 16.91 -14.23
N ILE A 33 -6.66 16.07 -15.28
CA ILE A 33 -6.64 14.61 -15.13
C ILE A 33 -5.31 14.19 -14.54
N LEU A 34 -4.21 14.78 -15.01
CA LEU A 34 -2.87 14.45 -14.53
C LEU A 34 -2.75 14.64 -13.03
N THR A 35 -3.18 15.79 -12.50
CA THR A 35 -3.10 16.07 -11.06
C THR A 35 -3.95 15.12 -10.21
N SER A 36 -5.00 14.51 -10.78
CA SER A 36 -5.84 13.54 -10.05
C SER A 36 -5.18 12.17 -9.84
N ILE A 37 -4.21 11.79 -10.68
CA ILE A 37 -3.54 10.48 -10.65
C ILE A 37 -2.89 10.16 -9.30
N PRO A 38 -2.03 11.00 -8.71
CA PRO A 38 -1.41 10.70 -7.42
C PRO A 38 -2.44 10.56 -6.29
N PHE A 39 -3.53 11.33 -6.33
CA PHE A 39 -4.61 11.21 -5.35
C PHE A 39 -5.33 9.88 -5.45
N ILE A 40 -5.63 9.41 -6.66
CA ILE A 40 -6.28 8.11 -6.88
C ILE A 40 -5.39 6.97 -6.37
N PHE A 41 -4.09 7.02 -6.66
CA PHE A 41 -3.12 6.04 -6.16
C PHE A 41 -3.02 6.03 -4.63
N ALA A 42 -2.92 7.21 -4.02
CA ALA A 42 -2.86 7.33 -2.56
C ALA A 42 -4.14 6.84 -1.89
N LEU A 43 -5.31 7.23 -2.41
CA LEU A 43 -6.61 6.84 -1.86
C LEU A 43 -6.87 5.34 -2.02
N GLY A 44 -6.59 4.79 -3.21
CA GLY A 44 -6.74 3.37 -3.49
C GLY A 44 -5.83 2.51 -2.60
N GLY A 45 -4.55 2.87 -2.49
CA GLY A 45 -3.61 2.18 -1.61
C GLY A 45 -4.01 2.27 -0.14
N ALA A 46 -4.43 3.45 0.33
CA ALA A 46 -4.87 3.65 1.70
C ALA A 46 -6.11 2.81 2.03
N LEU A 47 -7.12 2.77 1.15
CA LEU A 47 -8.33 1.97 1.35
C LEU A 47 -8.02 0.47 1.39
N ALA A 48 -7.25 -0.04 0.43
CA ALA A 48 -6.88 -1.45 0.39
C ALA A 48 -6.10 -1.86 1.65
N SER A 49 -5.11 -1.06 2.03
CA SER A 49 -4.27 -1.32 3.21
C SER A 49 -5.01 -1.13 4.54
N PHE A 50 -6.03 -0.28 4.56
CA PHE A 50 -6.93 -0.16 5.71
C PHE A 50 -7.72 -1.44 5.91
N ILE A 51 -8.36 -1.98 4.86
CA ILE A 51 -9.14 -3.22 4.94
C ILE A 51 -8.25 -4.39 5.38
N ILE A 52 -7.10 -4.58 4.72
CA ILE A 52 -6.16 -5.67 5.05
C ILE A 52 -5.61 -5.48 6.47
N GLY A 53 -5.26 -4.24 6.82
CA GLY A 53 -4.78 -3.90 8.15
C GLY A 53 -5.82 -4.13 9.27
N SER A 54 -7.11 -3.99 8.99
CA SER A 54 -8.23 -4.28 9.90
C SER A 54 -8.32 -5.78 10.15
N ILE A 55 -8.40 -6.57 9.07
CA ILE A 55 -8.58 -8.03 9.15
C ILE A 55 -7.44 -8.65 9.96
N ILE A 56 -6.21 -8.27 9.64
CA ILE A 56 -5.01 -8.76 10.33
C ILE A 56 -4.96 -8.24 11.77
N GLY A 57 -5.33 -6.98 12.01
CA GLY A 57 -5.36 -6.40 13.36
C GLY A 57 -6.30 -7.17 14.29
N VAL A 58 -7.50 -7.51 13.81
CA VAL A 58 -8.46 -8.33 14.55
C VAL A 58 -7.92 -9.74 14.75
N ALA A 59 -7.37 -10.38 13.71
CA ALA A 59 -6.78 -11.71 13.82
C ALA A 59 -5.66 -11.78 14.87
N LEU A 60 -4.74 -10.80 14.88
CA LEU A 60 -3.69 -10.71 15.89
C LEU A 60 -4.28 -10.52 17.29
N ALA A 61 -5.28 -9.65 17.45
CA ALA A 61 -5.90 -9.42 18.76
C ALA A 61 -6.48 -10.72 19.35
N PHE A 62 -7.12 -11.56 18.52
CA PHE A 62 -7.62 -12.86 18.95
C PHE A 62 -6.49 -13.82 19.38
N VAL A 63 -5.42 -13.94 18.59
CA VAL A 63 -4.29 -14.82 18.92
C VAL A 63 -3.59 -14.38 20.21
N TYR A 64 -3.36 -13.08 20.38
CA TYR A 64 -2.72 -12.55 21.58
C TYR A 64 -3.61 -12.68 22.82
N SER A 65 -4.91 -12.46 22.69
CA SER A 65 -5.87 -12.62 23.79
C SER A 65 -6.02 -14.07 24.23
N THR A 66 -5.95 -15.03 23.32
CA THR A 66 -6.07 -16.47 23.63
C THR A 66 -4.78 -17.04 24.21
N GLY A 67 -3.63 -16.54 23.75
CA GLY A 67 -2.31 -16.94 24.26
C GLY A 67 -1.86 -16.21 25.53
N PHE A 68 -2.65 -15.26 26.05
CA PHE A 68 -2.27 -14.37 27.17
C PHE A 68 -0.90 -13.69 26.96
N PHE A 69 -0.56 -13.38 25.71
CA PHE A 69 0.70 -12.71 25.37
C PHE A 69 0.52 -11.19 25.33
N VAL A 70 1.56 -10.45 25.69
CA VAL A 70 1.60 -9.00 25.50
C VAL A 70 1.95 -8.70 24.05
N MET A 71 1.11 -7.91 23.37
CA MET A 71 1.31 -7.60 21.95
C MET A 71 2.39 -6.52 21.78
N ASN A 72 3.50 -6.90 21.16
CA ASN A 72 4.60 -5.99 20.85
C ASN A 72 4.36 -5.26 19.52
N THR A 73 4.71 -3.97 19.44
CA THR A 73 4.46 -3.13 18.25
C THR A 73 5.26 -3.57 17.01
N TRP A 74 6.36 -4.30 17.21
CA TRP A 74 7.19 -4.86 16.16
C TRP A 74 6.48 -5.89 15.28
N ILE A 75 5.48 -6.58 15.81
CA ILE A 75 4.81 -7.67 15.08
C ILE A 75 3.86 -7.10 14.02
N PRO A 76 2.95 -6.15 14.35
CA PRO A 76 2.22 -5.40 13.35
C PRO A 76 3.11 -4.64 12.35
N PHE A 77 4.29 -4.18 12.78
CA PHE A 77 5.27 -3.52 11.91
C PHE A 77 5.83 -4.47 10.85
N LEU A 78 6.37 -5.63 11.26
CA LEU A 78 6.94 -6.62 10.35
C LEU A 78 5.90 -7.16 9.37
N TRP A 79 4.67 -7.37 9.84
CA TRP A 79 3.55 -7.75 8.96
C TRP A 79 3.34 -6.71 7.85
N ALA A 80 3.24 -5.43 8.21
CA ALA A 80 3.02 -4.36 7.25
C ALA A 80 4.19 -4.22 6.26
N LEU A 81 5.42 -4.43 6.72
CA LEU A 81 6.63 -4.43 5.89
C LEU A 81 6.62 -5.59 4.88
N ILE A 82 6.34 -6.82 5.32
CA ILE A 82 6.28 -7.98 4.42
C ILE A 82 5.16 -7.79 3.40
N HIS A 83 3.99 -7.35 3.85
CA HIS A 83 2.85 -7.12 2.98
C HIS A 83 3.19 -6.14 1.84
N ILE A 84 3.81 -5.00 2.14
CA ILE A 84 4.15 -4.03 1.09
C ILE A 84 5.25 -4.54 0.15
N LEU A 85 6.22 -5.31 0.65
CA LEU A 85 7.23 -5.96 -0.19
C LEU A 85 6.60 -6.97 -1.17
N VAL A 86 5.63 -7.76 -0.71
CA VAL A 86 4.89 -8.70 -1.56
C VAL A 86 4.12 -7.96 -2.65
N VAL A 87 3.45 -6.85 -2.31
CA VAL A 87 2.75 -6.00 -3.30
C VAL A 87 3.71 -5.46 -4.36
N VAL A 88 4.88 -4.97 -3.93
CA VAL A 88 5.91 -4.46 -4.84
C VAL A 88 6.41 -5.55 -5.78
N VAL A 89 6.77 -6.74 -5.26
CA VAL A 89 7.22 -7.88 -6.08
C VAL A 89 6.13 -8.36 -7.04
N GLY A 90 4.88 -8.43 -6.58
CA GLY A 90 3.72 -8.81 -7.42
C GLY A 90 3.49 -7.83 -8.57
N GLY A 91 3.77 -6.54 -8.38
CA GLY A 91 3.73 -5.54 -9.43
C GLY A 91 4.71 -5.84 -10.57
N TYR A 92 5.96 -6.23 -10.26
CA TYR A 92 6.95 -6.57 -11.29
C TYR A 92 6.59 -7.81 -12.10
N SER A 93 6.04 -8.85 -11.46
CA SER A 93 5.66 -10.10 -12.15
C SER A 93 4.54 -9.88 -13.17
N THR A 94 3.67 -8.90 -12.95
CA THR A 94 2.58 -8.58 -13.87
C THR A 94 3.11 -7.89 -15.13
N ILE A 95 4.17 -7.08 -15.01
CA ILE A 95 4.82 -6.43 -16.15
C ILE A 95 5.44 -7.47 -17.09
N THR A 96 6.12 -8.48 -16.55
CA THR A 96 6.73 -9.55 -17.36
C THR A 96 5.74 -10.49 -18.03
N ALA A 97 4.48 -10.55 -17.56
CA ALA A 97 3.45 -11.40 -18.16
C ALA A 97 2.70 -10.72 -19.31
N ILE A 98 2.71 -9.38 -19.38
CA ILE A 98 1.99 -8.59 -20.38
C ILE A 98 2.91 -8.17 -21.55
N LEU A 99 4.22 -8.16 -21.32
CA LEU A 99 5.28 -7.97 -22.33
C LEU A 99 5.59 -9.27 -23.07
#